data_AF-A0A4U5QFI3-F1
#
_entry.id   AF-A0A4U5QFI3-F1
#
_cell.length_a   1.000
_cell.length_b   1.000
_cell.length_c   1.000
_cell.angle_alpha   90.00
_cell.angle_beta   90.00
_cell.angle_gamma   90.00
#
_symmetry.space_group_name_H-M   'P 1'
#
loop_
_entity.id
_entity.type
_entity.pdbx_description
1 polymer ?
#
loop_
_entity_poly.entity_id
_entity_poly.type
_entity_poly.pdbx_seq_one_letter_code
_entity_poly.pdbx_strand_id
1 'polypeptide(L)'
;MSEETKYVELCKGINGLDKIILREVRGCSAEVYLYGGHVTSWKNEHGEELLFVSSKAIFKPPKAIRGGIPICFPQFSNLGSLEPHGFARTRFWSIDNDPPPFPTNSSNKAFIDLILKHSEEDVKIWPHRYEFRLRITLGPGGDLMLTSRIRNTNTDGKSFTFTFAYHTYFHVTDISEVRVEGLETLDYLDNLKNRERFTEQGDAIVFESEVDKVYLRTPTKIAVLDHERKRTFELRKDGLPDAVVWNPWDKKAKTIPDLGDDEYKHMLCVEAACVEKPITLKPGEEWRGRQELSAVPSSYCSGQLNPESAILSEDIGPA
;
A
#
# COMPACT_ATOMS: atom_id res chain seq x y z
N MET A 1 -9.47 19.19 33.20
CA MET A 1 -10.40 18.33 32.42
C MET A 1 -9.57 17.77 31.28
N SER A 2 -9.23 16.47 31.30
CA SER A 2 -8.55 15.85 30.16
C SER A 2 -9.55 15.82 29.00
N GLU A 3 -9.25 16.48 27.89
CA GLU A 3 -10.02 16.31 26.66
C GLU A 3 -10.00 14.82 26.29
N GLU A 4 -11.19 14.23 26.14
CA GLU A 4 -11.33 12.83 25.75
C GLU A 4 -10.77 12.68 24.33
N THR A 5 -9.74 11.84 24.16
CA THR A 5 -9.10 11.65 22.86
C THR A 5 -10.09 11.05 21.86
N LYS A 6 -10.46 11.82 20.85
CA LYS A 6 -11.29 11.36 19.74
C LYS A 6 -10.43 10.58 18.74
N TYR A 7 -10.50 9.26 18.81
CA TYR A 7 -9.71 8.35 17.95
C TYR A 7 -10.12 8.40 16.47
N VAL A 8 -11.40 8.69 16.19
CA VAL A 8 -11.97 8.70 14.84
C VAL A 8 -12.82 9.95 14.67
N GLU A 9 -12.53 10.73 13.63
CA GLU A 9 -13.23 11.98 13.34
C GLU A 9 -13.60 12.07 11.87
N LEU A 10 -14.91 12.18 11.58
CA LEU A 10 -15.41 12.52 10.25
C LEU A 10 -15.44 14.05 10.07
N CYS A 11 -14.83 14.54 9.00
CA CYS A 11 -14.79 15.97 8.66
C CYS A 11 -14.71 16.20 7.14
N LYS A 12 -14.73 17.48 6.73
CA LYS A 12 -14.55 17.87 5.33
C LYS A 12 -13.07 18.14 5.05
N GLY A 13 -12.57 17.52 3.98
CA GLY A 13 -11.23 17.71 3.44
C GLY A 13 -11.19 18.72 2.29
N ILE A 14 -10.15 18.60 1.46
CA ILE A 14 -9.94 19.44 0.28
C ILE A 14 -11.15 19.32 -0.66
N ASN A 15 -11.58 20.46 -1.22
CA ASN A 15 -12.76 20.58 -2.09
C ASN A 15 -14.07 20.05 -1.47
N GLY A 16 -14.17 19.97 -0.14
CA GLY A 16 -15.39 19.53 0.54
C GLY A 16 -15.66 18.02 0.47
N LEU A 17 -14.68 17.22 0.05
CA LEU A 17 -14.78 15.77 0.10
C LEU A 17 -14.79 15.29 1.56
N ASP A 18 -15.59 14.28 1.87
CA ASP A 18 -15.61 13.67 3.19
C ASP A 18 -14.32 12.88 3.46
N LYS A 19 -13.72 13.12 4.63
CA LYS A 19 -12.55 12.39 5.12
C LYS A 19 -12.70 12.01 6.58
N ILE A 20 -12.10 10.88 6.94
CA ILE A 20 -11.90 10.43 8.31
C ILE A 20 -10.48 10.78 8.73
N ILE A 21 -10.31 11.27 9.94
CA ILE A 21 -9.03 11.37 10.62
C ILE A 21 -8.98 10.32 11.71
N LEU A 22 -7.97 9.45 11.65
CA LEU A 22 -7.61 8.52 12.71
C LEU A 22 -6.52 9.15 13.56
N ARG A 23 -6.64 9.08 14.89
CA ARG A 23 -5.66 9.63 15.84
C ARG A 23 -5.38 8.65 16.95
N GLU A 24 -4.12 8.55 17.32
CA GLU A 24 -3.70 7.80 18.51
C GLU A 24 -3.20 8.73 19.60
N VAL A 25 -3.22 8.24 20.85
CA VAL A 25 -2.91 9.05 22.04
C VAL A 25 -1.49 9.64 22.00
N ARG A 26 -0.57 8.96 21.31
CA ARG A 26 0.82 9.39 21.14
C ARG A 26 1.02 10.44 20.04
N GLY A 27 -0.04 10.90 19.38
CA GLY A 27 0.02 11.94 18.35
C GLY A 27 0.15 11.44 16.91
N CYS A 28 0.37 10.13 16.70
CA CYS A 28 0.27 9.53 15.38
C CYS A 28 -1.13 9.77 14.78
N SER A 29 -1.19 9.98 13.47
CA SER A 29 -2.48 10.20 12.78
C SER A 29 -2.48 9.68 11.36
N ALA A 30 -3.67 9.44 10.81
CA ALA A 30 -3.86 9.13 9.40
C ALA A 30 -5.12 9.80 8.85
N GLU A 31 -5.11 10.18 7.57
CA GLU A 31 -6.28 10.75 6.89
C GLU A 31 -6.77 9.81 5.78
N VAL A 32 -8.06 9.49 5.79
CA VAL A 32 -8.72 8.59 4.83
C VAL A 32 -9.88 9.31 4.17
N TYR A 33 -9.82 9.54 2.86
CA TYR A 33 -10.94 10.07 2.11
C TYR A 33 -11.95 8.96 1.79
N LEU A 34 -13.24 9.26 1.94
CA LEU A 34 -14.31 8.35 1.47
C LEU A 34 -14.28 8.21 -0.06
N TYR A 35 -13.82 9.25 -0.77
CA TYR A 35 -13.50 9.12 -2.18
C TYR A 35 -12.26 8.24 -2.35
N GLY A 36 -12.44 7.11 -3.04
CA GLY A 36 -11.42 6.11 -3.30
C GLY A 36 -11.12 5.16 -2.14
N GLY A 37 -11.71 5.36 -0.95
CA GLY A 37 -11.28 4.65 0.26
C GLY A 37 -9.81 4.93 0.56
N HIS A 38 -9.40 6.19 0.34
CA HIS A 38 -8.04 6.54 -0.04
C HIS A 38 -7.30 7.12 1.16
N VAL A 39 -6.26 6.44 1.64
CA VAL A 39 -5.38 6.98 2.68
C VAL A 39 -4.46 8.02 2.06
N THR A 40 -4.49 9.26 2.53
CA THR A 40 -3.75 10.40 1.94
C THR A 40 -2.70 10.99 2.86
N SER A 41 -2.73 10.66 4.15
CA SER A 41 -1.73 11.09 5.12
C SER A 41 -1.54 10.01 6.17
N TRP A 42 -0.31 9.84 6.61
CA TRP A 42 0.07 9.02 7.75
C TRP A 42 1.26 9.68 8.44
N LYS A 43 1.06 10.13 9.67
CA LYS A 43 2.05 10.88 10.44
C LYS A 43 2.47 10.11 11.68
N ASN A 44 3.76 10.16 11.98
CA ASN A 44 4.30 9.64 13.23
C ASN A 44 3.98 10.56 14.43
N GLU A 45 4.47 10.20 15.61
CA GLU A 45 4.26 10.96 16.85
C GLU A 45 4.91 12.35 16.86
N HIS A 46 5.83 12.62 15.94
CA HIS A 46 6.46 13.93 15.75
C HIS A 46 5.74 14.79 14.70
N GLY A 47 4.65 14.28 14.11
CA GLY A 47 3.90 14.98 13.06
C GLY A 47 4.57 14.92 11.68
N GLU A 48 5.62 14.12 11.51
CA GLU A 48 6.29 13.95 10.23
C GLU A 48 5.42 13.11 9.29
N GLU A 49 5.24 13.59 8.07
CA GLU A 49 4.51 12.87 7.03
C GLU A 49 5.34 11.69 6.48
N LEU A 50 4.67 10.54 6.37
CA LEU A 50 5.27 9.27 5.95
C LEU A 50 4.80 8.87 4.54
N LEU A 51 3.67 9.41 4.08
CA LEU A 51 3.15 9.18 2.74
C LEU A 51 3.35 10.40 1.84
N PHE A 52 3.73 10.16 0.60
CA PHE A 52 3.82 11.21 -0.39
C PHE A 52 2.45 11.47 -1.02
N VAL A 53 2.01 12.72 -1.06
CA VAL A 53 0.91 13.20 -1.89
C VAL A 53 1.40 14.37 -2.72
N SER A 54 1.13 14.35 -4.02
CA SER A 54 1.58 15.42 -4.90
C SER A 54 0.94 16.75 -4.53
N SER A 55 1.72 17.83 -4.59
CA SER A 55 1.21 19.19 -4.49
C SER A 55 0.25 19.57 -5.63
N LYS A 56 0.31 18.86 -6.77
CA LYS A 56 -0.62 19.00 -7.91
C LYS A 56 -1.77 17.98 -7.88
N ALA A 57 -1.90 17.19 -6.81
CA ALA A 57 -2.94 16.17 -6.70
C ALA A 57 -4.34 16.80 -6.82
N ILE A 58 -5.20 16.16 -7.63
CA ILE A 58 -6.56 16.63 -7.85
C ILE A 58 -7.51 15.89 -6.90
N PHE A 59 -8.00 16.59 -5.89
CA PHE A 59 -9.03 16.10 -4.96
C PHE A 59 -10.43 16.33 -5.54
N LYS A 60 -10.73 15.73 -6.70
CA LYS A 60 -12.01 15.92 -7.37
C LYS A 60 -12.38 14.74 -8.29
N PRO A 61 -13.57 14.13 -8.11
CA PRO A 61 -14.08 13.14 -9.04
C PRO A 61 -14.19 13.68 -10.47
N PRO A 62 -13.99 12.83 -11.50
CA PRO A 62 -13.72 11.39 -11.41
C PRO A 62 -12.22 11.02 -11.33
N LYS A 63 -11.33 11.98 -11.11
CA LYS A 63 -9.87 11.73 -11.11
C LYS A 63 -9.42 11.15 -9.77
N ALA A 64 -8.60 10.10 -9.82
CA ALA A 64 -7.94 9.55 -8.63
C ALA A 64 -6.98 10.57 -8.00
N ILE A 65 -6.80 10.50 -6.67
CA ILE A 65 -5.84 11.35 -5.96
C ILE A 65 -4.42 10.83 -6.21
N ARG A 66 -3.50 11.73 -6.56
CA ARG A 66 -2.08 11.40 -6.82
C ARG A 66 -1.29 11.33 -5.51
N GLY A 67 -0.97 10.11 -5.08
CA GLY A 67 -0.20 9.82 -3.87
C GLY A 67 -0.99 9.09 -2.80
N GLY A 68 -0.45 8.97 -1.60
CA GLY A 68 -1.07 8.22 -0.50
C GLY A 68 -1.09 6.72 -0.77
N ILE A 69 -2.24 6.07 -0.58
CA ILE A 69 -2.46 4.65 -0.86
C ILE A 69 -3.73 4.47 -1.71
N PRO A 70 -3.67 4.75 -3.04
CA PRO A 70 -4.73 4.37 -3.96
C PRO A 70 -4.94 2.85 -4.00
N ILE A 71 -6.18 2.44 -4.20
CA ILE A 71 -6.54 1.03 -4.33
C ILE A 71 -6.76 0.68 -5.80
N CYS A 72 -5.93 -0.24 -6.31
CA CYS A 72 -6.05 -0.79 -7.64
C CYS A 72 -7.00 -2.00 -7.60
N PHE A 73 -8.24 -1.84 -8.04
CA PHE A 73 -9.23 -2.92 -8.13
C PHE A 73 -10.30 -2.56 -9.18
N PRO A 74 -10.77 -3.51 -10.00
CA PRO A 74 -10.41 -4.95 -10.05
C PRO A 74 -9.24 -5.25 -11.00
N GLN A 75 -8.51 -4.23 -11.42
CA GLN A 75 -7.45 -4.32 -12.40
C GLN A 75 -6.23 -3.56 -11.89
N PHE A 76 -5.04 -4.14 -12.05
CA PHE A 76 -3.76 -3.44 -11.95
C PHE A 76 -3.35 -2.94 -13.32
N SER A 77 -2.83 -1.71 -13.40
CA SER A 77 -2.38 -1.08 -14.65
C SER A 77 -3.40 -1.25 -15.79
N ASN A 78 -2.93 -1.44 -17.02
CA ASN A 78 -3.72 -1.72 -18.22
C ASN A 78 -3.84 -3.22 -18.55
N LEU A 79 -3.87 -4.09 -17.52
CA LEU A 79 -3.91 -5.55 -17.72
C LEU A 79 -5.23 -6.10 -18.29
N GLY A 80 -6.27 -5.27 -18.38
CA GLY A 80 -7.56 -5.65 -18.92
C GLY A 80 -8.26 -4.45 -19.60
N SER A 81 -9.57 -4.57 -19.81
CA SER A 81 -10.34 -3.59 -20.59
C SER A 81 -10.80 -2.36 -19.82
N LEU A 82 -10.55 -2.30 -18.50
CA LEU A 82 -10.92 -1.15 -17.69
C LEU A 82 -9.89 -0.03 -17.81
N GLU A 83 -10.29 1.17 -17.41
CA GLU A 83 -9.35 2.26 -17.15
C GLU A 83 -8.20 1.80 -16.25
N PRO A 84 -6.98 2.33 -16.45
CA PRO A 84 -5.82 1.88 -15.70
C PRO A 84 -6.04 1.88 -14.20
N HIS A 85 -5.69 0.75 -13.57
CA HIS A 85 -5.86 0.46 -12.13
C HIS A 85 -7.33 0.31 -11.67
N GLY A 86 -8.27 0.13 -12.59
CA GLY A 86 -9.67 -0.09 -12.27
C GLY A 86 -10.35 1.15 -11.69
N PHE A 87 -11.41 0.94 -10.91
CA PHE A 87 -12.33 2.00 -10.51
C PHE A 87 -12.43 2.20 -8.99
N ALA A 88 -11.92 1.30 -8.14
CA ALA A 88 -12.08 1.43 -6.68
C ALA A 88 -11.59 2.78 -6.14
N ARG A 89 -10.43 3.26 -6.63
CA ARG A 89 -9.83 4.57 -6.32
C ARG A 89 -10.59 5.80 -6.87
N THR A 90 -11.62 5.60 -7.68
CA THR A 90 -12.44 6.68 -8.28
C THR A 90 -13.92 6.60 -7.91
N ARG A 91 -14.28 5.76 -6.93
CA ARG A 91 -15.64 5.63 -6.39
C ARG A 91 -15.73 6.19 -4.98
N PHE A 92 -16.92 6.61 -4.58
CA PHE A 92 -17.20 6.93 -3.19
C PHE A 92 -17.49 5.64 -2.41
N TRP A 93 -16.76 5.48 -1.33
CA TRP A 93 -16.96 4.42 -0.35
C TRP A 93 -17.90 4.92 0.74
N SER A 94 -18.66 3.99 1.32
CA SER A 94 -19.50 4.26 2.49
C SER A 94 -18.82 3.75 3.74
N ILE A 95 -19.09 4.38 4.90
CA ILE A 95 -18.71 3.80 6.20
C ILE A 95 -19.57 2.56 6.45
N ASP A 96 -18.94 1.43 6.75
CA ASP A 96 -19.61 0.18 7.14
C ASP A 96 -19.78 0.18 8.67
N ASN A 97 -20.99 0.51 9.13
CA ASN A 97 -21.27 0.61 10.58
C ASN A 97 -21.47 -0.74 11.27
N ASP A 98 -21.67 -1.81 10.50
CA ASP A 98 -21.88 -3.18 11.01
C ASP A 98 -21.02 -4.19 10.22
N PRO A 99 -19.69 -4.04 10.27
CA PRO A 99 -18.78 -4.90 9.53
C PRO A 99 -18.78 -6.31 10.16
N PRO A 100 -18.74 -7.39 9.35
CA PRO A 100 -18.58 -8.73 9.88
C PRO A 100 -17.32 -8.83 10.75
N PRO A 101 -17.37 -9.51 11.91
CA PRO A 101 -16.26 -9.53 12.86
C PRO A 101 -14.98 -10.07 12.21
N PHE A 102 -13.85 -9.47 12.57
CA PHE A 102 -12.54 -10.02 12.22
C PHE A 102 -12.23 -11.22 13.14
N PRO A 103 -11.46 -12.22 12.67
CA PRO A 103 -11.08 -13.37 13.48
C PRO A 103 -10.27 -13.00 14.73
N THR A 104 -9.63 -11.83 14.73
CA THR A 104 -8.82 -11.33 15.83
C THR A 104 -9.51 -10.13 16.49
N ASN A 105 -9.75 -10.24 17.79
CA ASN A 105 -10.16 -9.10 18.61
C ASN A 105 -8.94 -8.17 18.78
N SER A 106 -8.81 -7.18 17.90
CA SER A 106 -7.85 -6.10 18.07
C SER A 106 -8.47 -5.06 19.01
N SER A 107 -7.78 -4.70 20.08
CA SER A 107 -8.18 -3.62 21.00
C SER A 107 -7.93 -2.21 20.43
N ASN A 108 -7.54 -2.08 19.16
CA ASN A 108 -7.31 -0.80 18.51
C ASN A 108 -8.59 0.03 18.49
N LYS A 109 -8.47 1.31 18.82
CA LYS A 109 -9.59 2.26 18.87
C LYS A 109 -9.63 3.19 17.66
N ALA A 110 -8.48 3.45 17.03
CA ALA A 110 -8.37 4.27 15.83
C ALA A 110 -8.48 3.42 14.56
N PHE A 111 -9.69 3.01 14.21
CA PHE A 111 -9.96 2.32 12.94
C PHE A 111 -11.26 2.79 12.29
N ILE A 112 -11.37 2.54 11.00
CA ILE A 112 -12.60 2.74 10.23
C ILE A 112 -12.81 1.58 9.26
N ASP A 113 -14.06 1.14 9.15
CA ASP A 113 -14.50 0.18 8.16
C ASP A 113 -15.24 0.91 7.05
N LEU A 114 -14.80 0.66 5.81
CA LEU A 114 -15.40 1.19 4.60
C LEU A 114 -15.92 0.04 3.74
N ILE A 115 -16.96 0.31 2.96
CA ILE A 115 -17.52 -0.63 2.00
C ILE A 115 -17.79 0.02 0.65
N LEU A 116 -17.38 -0.67 -0.41
CA LEU A 116 -17.72 -0.41 -1.79
C LEU A 116 -18.54 -1.60 -2.30
N LYS A 117 -19.74 -1.31 -2.80
CA LYS A 117 -20.62 -2.29 -3.46
C LYS A 117 -20.69 -1.96 -4.95
N HIS A 118 -21.07 -2.94 -5.76
CA HIS A 118 -21.34 -2.69 -7.18
C HIS A 118 -22.42 -1.62 -7.32
N SER A 119 -22.26 -0.73 -8.29
CA SER A 119 -23.27 0.24 -8.72
C SER A 119 -23.80 -0.10 -10.11
N GLU A 120 -24.91 0.52 -10.52
CA GLU A 120 -25.41 0.38 -11.90
C GLU A 120 -24.40 0.88 -12.95
N GLU A 121 -23.54 1.82 -12.60
CA GLU A 121 -22.46 2.30 -13.46
C GLU A 121 -21.33 1.28 -13.59
N ASP A 122 -20.94 0.65 -12.48
CA ASP A 122 -19.88 -0.36 -12.48
C ASP A 122 -20.30 -1.60 -13.27
N VAL A 123 -21.57 -2.03 -13.16
CA VAL A 123 -22.09 -3.19 -13.91
C VAL A 123 -21.99 -2.99 -15.43
N LYS A 124 -21.98 -1.75 -15.94
CA LYS A 124 -21.83 -1.46 -17.38
C LYS A 124 -20.43 -1.76 -17.91
N ILE A 125 -19.41 -1.61 -17.06
CA ILE A 125 -17.99 -1.78 -17.45
C ILE A 125 -17.39 -3.09 -16.90
N TRP A 126 -17.92 -3.59 -15.79
CA TRP A 126 -17.50 -4.82 -15.12
C TRP A 126 -18.74 -5.49 -14.51
N PRO A 127 -19.40 -6.41 -15.24
CA PRO A 127 -20.75 -6.91 -14.93
C PRO A 127 -20.75 -7.97 -13.82
N HIS A 128 -20.26 -7.59 -12.64
CA HIS A 128 -20.18 -8.44 -11.46
C HIS A 128 -20.72 -7.71 -10.23
N ARG A 129 -21.38 -8.48 -9.36
CA ARG A 129 -21.79 -8.07 -8.02
C ARG A 129 -20.73 -8.48 -7.03
N TYR A 130 -20.32 -7.53 -6.21
CA TYR A 130 -19.29 -7.71 -5.21
C TYR A 130 -19.60 -6.87 -3.97
N GLU A 131 -19.04 -7.30 -2.85
CA GLU A 131 -18.84 -6.43 -1.69
C GLU A 131 -17.35 -6.35 -1.42
N PHE A 132 -16.80 -5.14 -1.48
CA PHE A 132 -15.43 -4.87 -1.11
C PHE A 132 -15.44 -4.08 0.20
N ARG A 133 -15.05 -4.74 1.29
CA ARG A 133 -14.81 -4.12 2.60
C ARG A 133 -13.34 -3.81 2.79
N LEU A 134 -13.06 -2.65 3.36
CA LEU A 134 -11.73 -2.18 3.67
C LEU A 134 -11.71 -1.68 5.12
N ARG A 135 -10.88 -2.31 5.96
CA ARG A 135 -10.55 -1.79 7.28
C ARG A 135 -9.22 -1.05 7.21
N ILE A 136 -9.21 0.20 7.67
CA ILE A 136 -8.00 0.98 7.92
C ILE A 136 -7.85 1.14 9.42
N THR A 137 -6.70 0.75 9.97
CA THR A 137 -6.40 0.86 11.39
C THR A 137 -5.07 1.58 11.58
N LEU A 138 -5.06 2.57 12.47
CA LEU A 138 -3.84 3.14 13.03
C LEU A 138 -3.60 2.47 14.38
N GLY A 139 -2.52 1.70 14.50
CA GLY A 139 -2.13 1.04 15.75
C GLY A 139 -1.53 2.02 16.75
N PRO A 140 -1.55 1.70 18.06
CA PRO A 140 -1.02 2.56 19.12
C PRO A 140 0.50 2.79 19.00
N GLY A 141 1.22 1.93 18.26
CA GLY A 141 2.63 2.10 17.92
C GLY A 141 2.87 3.06 16.75
N GLY A 142 1.82 3.52 16.07
CA GLY A 142 1.89 4.32 14.85
C GLY A 142 1.91 3.50 13.57
N ASP A 143 1.83 2.16 13.65
CA ASP A 143 1.69 1.27 12.49
C ASP A 143 0.36 1.49 11.77
N LEU A 144 0.39 1.49 10.43
CA LEU A 144 -0.80 1.66 9.59
C LEU A 144 -1.14 0.33 8.91
N MET A 145 -2.34 -0.18 9.16
CA MET A 145 -2.82 -1.45 8.63
C MET A 145 -4.02 -1.25 7.72
N LEU A 146 -3.98 -1.85 6.53
CA LEU A 146 -5.09 -1.92 5.60
C LEU A 146 -5.45 -3.39 5.37
N THR A 147 -6.72 -3.76 5.58
CA THR A 147 -7.23 -5.10 5.29
C THR A 147 -8.42 -5.03 4.36
N SER A 148 -8.26 -5.61 3.18
CA SER A 148 -9.28 -5.73 2.14
C SER A 148 -9.92 -7.10 2.20
N ARG A 149 -11.25 -7.13 2.11
CA ARG A 149 -12.07 -8.34 1.98
C ARG A 149 -13.01 -8.15 0.81
N ILE A 150 -12.84 -8.97 -0.23
CA ILE A 150 -13.62 -8.87 -1.47
C ILE A 150 -14.42 -10.16 -1.59
N ARG A 151 -15.75 -10.02 -1.62
CA ARG A 151 -16.67 -11.15 -1.74
C ARG A 151 -17.40 -11.11 -3.07
N ASN A 152 -17.50 -12.26 -3.73
CA ASN A 152 -18.36 -12.41 -4.89
C ASN A 152 -19.82 -12.60 -4.44
N THR A 153 -20.69 -11.66 -4.82
CA THR A 153 -22.12 -11.65 -4.47
C THR A 153 -23.02 -11.81 -5.69
N ASN A 154 -22.48 -12.33 -6.80
CA ASN A 154 -23.27 -12.72 -7.98
C ASN A 154 -24.36 -13.72 -7.60
N THR A 155 -25.58 -13.46 -8.07
CA THR A 155 -26.73 -14.34 -7.90
C THR A 155 -26.97 -15.25 -9.11
N ASP A 156 -26.24 -15.00 -10.21
CA ASP A 156 -26.36 -15.74 -11.47
C ASP A 156 -25.38 -16.92 -11.58
N GLY A 157 -24.68 -17.25 -10.48
CA GLY A 157 -23.75 -18.37 -10.41
C GLY A 157 -22.36 -18.08 -11.02
N LYS A 158 -22.08 -16.86 -11.49
CA LYS A 158 -20.81 -16.56 -12.17
C LYS A 158 -19.67 -16.21 -11.22
N SER A 159 -18.50 -16.80 -11.49
CA SER A 159 -17.23 -16.34 -10.92
C SER A 159 -16.79 -15.00 -11.53
N PHE A 160 -15.92 -14.29 -10.84
CA PHE A 160 -15.14 -13.20 -11.44
C PHE A 160 -13.67 -13.31 -11.08
N THR A 161 -12.85 -12.67 -11.89
CA THR A 161 -11.40 -12.65 -11.76
C THR A 161 -10.92 -11.21 -11.65
N PHE A 162 -9.94 -10.94 -10.78
CA PHE A 162 -9.40 -9.60 -10.57
C PHE A 162 -7.91 -9.64 -10.20
N THR A 163 -7.24 -8.51 -10.40
CA THR A 163 -5.92 -8.20 -9.82
C THR A 163 -6.08 -7.09 -8.79
N PHE A 164 -5.10 -6.97 -7.90
CA PHE A 164 -5.19 -6.07 -6.76
C PHE A 164 -3.84 -5.43 -6.43
N ALA A 165 -3.83 -4.16 -6.01
CA ALA A 165 -2.67 -3.56 -5.37
C ALA A 165 -3.07 -2.44 -4.39
N TYR A 166 -2.34 -2.35 -3.28
CA TYR A 166 -2.25 -1.12 -2.49
C TYR A 166 -1.09 -0.28 -3.04
N HIS A 167 -1.41 0.78 -3.80
CA HIS A 167 -0.42 1.56 -4.54
C HIS A 167 0.31 2.57 -3.65
N THR A 168 0.96 2.11 -2.57
CA THR A 168 1.52 2.96 -1.51
C THR A 168 2.64 3.87 -2.03
N TYR A 169 2.51 5.19 -1.82
CA TYR A 169 3.53 6.21 -2.08
C TYR A 169 4.21 6.59 -0.76
N PHE A 170 5.44 6.12 -0.52
CA PHE A 170 6.23 6.58 0.61
C PHE A 170 6.82 7.96 0.34
N HIS A 171 6.79 8.83 1.36
CA HIS A 171 7.54 10.07 1.35
C HIS A 171 8.98 9.79 1.75
N VAL A 172 9.89 9.89 0.80
CA VAL A 172 11.34 9.70 1.00
C VAL A 172 12.07 11.03 0.91
N THR A 173 13.24 11.12 1.54
CA THR A 173 14.00 12.38 1.58
C THR A 173 14.64 12.71 0.24
N ASP A 174 15.39 11.77 -0.33
CA ASP A 174 15.95 11.86 -1.67
C ASP A 174 15.98 10.45 -2.27
N ILE A 175 15.34 10.26 -3.42
CA ILE A 175 15.25 8.97 -4.12
C ILE A 175 16.63 8.38 -4.44
N SER A 176 17.69 9.20 -4.62
CA SER A 176 19.04 8.67 -4.87
C SER A 176 19.68 8.05 -3.63
N GLU A 177 19.21 8.42 -2.43
CA GLU A 177 19.68 7.92 -1.14
C GLU A 177 18.72 6.87 -0.54
N VAL A 178 17.83 6.32 -1.37
CA VAL A 178 16.88 5.28 -0.98
C VAL A 178 17.26 3.96 -1.61
N ARG A 179 17.10 2.88 -0.83
CA ARG A 179 17.19 1.51 -1.35
C ARG A 179 16.05 0.64 -0.84
N VAL A 180 15.66 -0.35 -1.65
CA VAL A 180 14.67 -1.36 -1.28
C VAL A 180 15.35 -2.70 -1.09
N GLU A 181 15.11 -3.33 0.05
CA GLU A 181 15.61 -4.65 0.42
C GLU A 181 14.46 -5.68 0.56
N GLY A 182 14.77 -6.97 0.36
CA GLY A 182 13.85 -8.09 0.39
C GLY A 182 13.31 -8.51 -0.99
N LEU A 183 13.88 -7.97 -2.06
CA LEU A 183 13.51 -8.23 -3.46
C LEU A 183 14.68 -8.78 -4.31
N GLU A 184 15.82 -9.02 -3.67
CA GLU A 184 17.04 -9.53 -4.28
C GLU A 184 16.78 -10.93 -4.86
N THR A 185 17.43 -11.25 -5.98
CA THR A 185 17.35 -12.58 -6.64
C THR A 185 15.96 -13.00 -7.14
N LEU A 186 14.95 -12.14 -7.04
CA LEU A 186 13.59 -12.45 -7.46
C LEU A 186 13.37 -12.16 -8.95
N ASP A 187 12.46 -12.92 -9.55
CA ASP A 187 11.93 -12.58 -10.86
C ASP A 187 11.08 -11.31 -10.77
N TYR A 188 11.17 -10.45 -11.78
CA TYR A 188 10.26 -9.32 -11.97
C TYR A 188 9.82 -9.19 -13.44
N LEU A 189 8.65 -8.59 -13.64
CA LEU A 189 8.20 -8.12 -14.93
C LEU A 189 8.54 -6.63 -15.05
N ASP A 190 9.26 -6.24 -16.11
CA ASP A 190 9.66 -4.85 -16.35
C ASP A 190 8.62 -4.16 -17.26
N ASN A 191 7.82 -3.25 -16.70
CA ASN A 191 6.79 -2.54 -17.45
C ASN A 191 7.38 -1.58 -18.50
N LEU A 192 8.65 -1.15 -18.34
CA LEU A 192 9.36 -0.33 -19.33
C LEU A 192 9.84 -1.15 -20.53
N LYS A 193 9.90 -2.48 -20.37
CA LYS A 193 10.29 -3.45 -21.41
C LYS A 193 9.14 -4.38 -21.78
N ASN A 194 7.93 -3.83 -21.92
CA ASN A 194 6.74 -4.58 -22.33
C ASN A 194 6.41 -5.80 -21.44
N ARG A 195 6.73 -5.73 -20.14
CA ARG A 195 6.58 -6.81 -19.15
C ARG A 195 7.44 -8.04 -19.45
N GLU A 196 8.58 -7.85 -20.09
CA GLU A 196 9.59 -8.90 -20.17
C GLU A 196 10.04 -9.31 -18.76
N ARG A 197 10.29 -10.61 -18.59
CA ARG A 197 10.69 -11.18 -17.30
C ARG A 197 12.21 -11.17 -17.17
N PHE A 198 12.68 -10.67 -16.05
CA PHE A 198 14.09 -10.67 -15.65
C PHE A 198 14.22 -11.20 -14.22
N THR A 199 15.45 -11.42 -13.78
CA THR A 199 15.78 -11.77 -12.40
C THR A 199 16.68 -10.69 -11.81
N GLU A 200 16.34 -10.18 -10.64
CA GLU A 200 17.14 -9.17 -9.95
C GLU A 200 18.50 -9.73 -9.53
N GLN A 201 19.56 -8.96 -9.74
CA GLN A 201 20.94 -9.39 -9.44
C GLN A 201 21.62 -8.49 -8.40
N GLY A 202 21.05 -7.32 -8.09
CA GLY A 202 21.60 -6.43 -7.07
C GLY A 202 21.32 -6.92 -5.65
N ASP A 203 22.20 -6.53 -4.72
CA ASP A 203 22.03 -6.75 -3.27
C ASP A 203 20.93 -5.87 -2.66
N ALA A 204 20.48 -4.85 -3.39
CA ALA A 204 19.34 -4.00 -3.09
C ALA A 204 18.87 -3.29 -4.36
N ILE A 205 17.63 -2.81 -4.37
CA ILE A 205 17.14 -1.95 -5.46
C ILE A 205 17.54 -0.52 -5.18
N VAL A 206 18.27 0.10 -6.11
CA VAL A 206 18.67 1.52 -6.08
C VAL A 206 18.09 2.24 -7.30
N PHE A 207 18.05 3.57 -7.24
CA PHE A 207 17.31 4.39 -8.21
C PHE A 207 18.22 5.41 -8.90
N GLU A 208 18.61 5.09 -10.14
CA GLU A 208 19.38 5.99 -11.01
C GLU A 208 18.61 6.39 -12.29
N SER A 209 17.40 5.84 -12.46
CA SER A 209 16.53 6.06 -13.62
C SER A 209 15.08 5.67 -13.30
N GLU A 210 14.18 5.76 -14.29
CA GLU A 210 12.80 5.30 -14.16
C GLU A 210 12.77 3.82 -13.82
N VAL A 211 11.97 3.46 -12.82
CA VAL A 211 11.74 2.08 -12.40
C VAL A 211 10.24 1.84 -12.43
N ASP A 212 9.82 0.77 -13.09
CA ASP A 212 8.44 0.27 -13.08
C ASP A 212 8.46 -1.26 -13.17
N LYS A 213 8.66 -1.90 -12.01
CA LYS A 213 8.91 -3.34 -11.92
C LYS A 213 7.87 -4.03 -11.04
N VAL A 214 7.35 -5.17 -11.50
CA VAL A 214 6.48 -6.06 -10.71
C VAL A 214 7.28 -7.28 -10.29
N TYR A 215 7.75 -7.30 -9.05
CA TYR A 215 8.45 -8.43 -8.43
C TYR A 215 7.46 -9.54 -8.05
N LEU A 216 7.82 -10.77 -8.37
CA LEU A 216 6.94 -11.93 -8.33
C LEU A 216 7.21 -12.80 -7.10
N ARG A 217 6.14 -13.31 -6.47
CA ARG A 217 6.26 -14.24 -5.32
C ARG A 217 7.20 -13.73 -4.23
N THR A 218 7.08 -12.45 -3.89
CA THR A 218 7.95 -11.75 -2.96
C THR A 218 7.71 -12.20 -1.51
N PRO A 219 8.73 -12.09 -0.64
CA PRO A 219 8.57 -12.29 0.79
C PRO A 219 7.42 -11.46 1.38
N THR A 220 7.01 -11.84 2.59
CA THR A 220 5.94 -11.11 3.29
C THR A 220 6.42 -9.78 3.88
N LYS A 221 7.74 -9.53 3.95
CA LYS A 221 8.33 -8.29 4.45
C LYS A 221 9.25 -7.69 3.37
N ILE A 222 9.10 -6.39 3.12
CA ILE A 222 9.95 -5.58 2.24
C ILE A 222 10.38 -4.34 3.04
N ALA A 223 11.63 -3.93 2.92
CA ALA A 223 12.18 -2.78 3.63
C ALA A 223 12.55 -1.67 2.65
N VAL A 224 12.17 -0.43 2.96
CA VAL A 224 12.60 0.77 2.22
C VAL A 224 13.46 1.61 3.16
N LEU A 225 14.74 1.72 2.87
CA LEU A 225 15.70 2.43 3.69
C LEU A 225 15.92 3.83 3.11
N ASP A 226 15.61 4.84 3.91
CA ASP A 226 15.83 6.26 3.64
C ASP A 226 17.05 6.69 4.47
N HIS A 227 18.23 6.67 3.82
CA HIS A 227 19.51 6.82 4.52
C HIS A 227 19.68 8.20 5.18
N GLU A 228 19.23 9.26 4.51
CA GLU A 228 19.37 10.63 4.99
C GLU A 228 18.62 10.84 6.32
N ARG A 229 17.40 10.31 6.43
CA ARG A 229 16.61 10.34 7.67
C ARG A 229 16.91 9.22 8.65
N LYS A 230 17.82 8.29 8.33
CA LYS A 230 18.10 7.09 9.12
C LYS A 230 16.81 6.37 9.52
N ARG A 231 15.91 6.19 8.54
CA ARG A 231 14.57 5.62 8.73
C ARG A 231 14.36 4.47 7.77
N THR A 232 13.74 3.40 8.26
CA THR A 232 13.30 2.28 7.44
C THR A 232 11.78 2.20 7.48
N PHE A 233 11.13 2.20 6.32
CA PHE A 233 9.75 1.73 6.21
C PHE A 233 9.74 0.21 6.10
N GLU A 234 9.01 -0.47 6.98
CA GLU A 234 8.72 -1.89 6.81
C GLU A 234 7.32 -2.04 6.22
N LEU A 235 7.23 -2.67 5.05
CA LEU A 235 5.98 -3.13 4.47
C LEU A 235 5.84 -4.62 4.76
N ARG A 236 4.75 -5.01 5.41
CA ARG A 236 4.35 -6.39 5.62
C ARG A 236 3.07 -6.70 4.86
N LYS A 237 2.99 -7.87 4.23
CA LYS A 237 1.84 -8.26 3.40
C LYS A 237 1.40 -9.71 3.61
N ASP A 238 0.08 -9.92 3.55
CA ASP A 238 -0.59 -11.22 3.60
C ASP A 238 -1.65 -11.30 2.49
N GLY A 239 -1.79 -12.47 1.84
CA GLY A 239 -2.70 -12.67 0.70
C GLY A 239 -2.30 -11.92 -0.59
N LEU A 240 -1.13 -11.28 -0.61
CA LEU A 240 -0.60 -10.45 -1.70
C LEU A 240 0.79 -11.00 -2.11
N PRO A 241 0.87 -11.87 -3.13
CA PRO A 241 2.09 -12.59 -3.46
C PRO A 241 3.15 -11.73 -4.15
N ASP A 242 2.76 -10.62 -4.77
CA ASP A 242 3.65 -9.81 -5.61
C ASP A 242 3.94 -8.47 -4.92
N ALA A 243 4.96 -7.75 -5.41
CA ALA A 243 5.19 -6.36 -5.05
C ALA A 243 5.55 -5.53 -6.27
N VAL A 244 5.14 -4.26 -6.29
CA VAL A 244 5.51 -3.33 -7.37
C VAL A 244 6.46 -2.29 -6.80
N VAL A 245 7.53 -1.98 -7.53
CA VAL A 245 8.42 -0.86 -7.23
C VAL A 245 8.33 0.13 -8.38
N TRP A 246 7.96 1.37 -8.07
CA TRP A 246 7.79 2.40 -9.08
C TRP A 246 8.34 3.76 -8.65
N ASN A 247 9.14 4.36 -9.52
CA ASN A 247 9.48 5.78 -9.49
C ASN A 247 9.52 6.28 -10.94
N PRO A 248 8.77 7.35 -11.29
CA PRO A 248 8.68 7.83 -12.66
C PRO A 248 10.00 8.43 -13.17
N TRP A 249 10.88 8.90 -12.30
CA TRP A 249 12.04 9.68 -12.67
C TRP A 249 11.68 10.98 -13.44
N ASP A 250 12.71 11.71 -13.87
CA ASP A 250 12.59 13.07 -14.41
C ASP A 250 11.64 13.17 -15.63
N LYS A 251 11.93 12.40 -16.69
CA LYS A 251 11.19 12.55 -17.96
C LYS A 251 9.73 12.16 -17.83
N LYS A 252 9.43 11.05 -17.13
CA LYS A 252 8.05 10.60 -16.95
C LYS A 252 7.29 11.53 -16.02
N ALA A 253 7.89 12.02 -14.94
CA ALA A 253 7.22 12.90 -13.98
C ALA A 253 6.62 14.14 -14.66
N LYS A 254 7.39 14.77 -15.55
CA LYS A 254 6.95 15.92 -16.37
C LYS A 254 5.75 15.64 -17.29
N THR A 255 5.48 14.37 -17.59
CA THR A 255 4.32 13.96 -18.41
C THR A 255 3.05 13.70 -17.59
N ILE A 256 3.17 13.61 -16.26
CA ILE A 256 2.05 13.30 -15.35
C ILE A 256 1.44 14.63 -14.87
N PRO A 257 0.25 15.04 -15.35
CA PRO A 257 -0.26 16.40 -15.13
C PRO A 257 -0.55 16.73 -13.66
N ASP A 258 -0.86 15.72 -12.87
CA ASP A 258 -1.17 15.83 -11.44
C ASP A 258 0.01 15.47 -10.53
N LEU A 259 1.24 15.49 -11.07
CA LEU A 259 2.50 15.33 -10.35
C LEU A 259 3.40 16.56 -10.59
N GLY A 260 4.07 17.04 -9.55
CA GLY A 260 5.10 18.07 -9.69
C GLY A 260 6.33 17.52 -10.40
N ASP A 261 6.94 18.33 -11.27
CA ASP A 261 7.99 17.93 -12.19
C ASP A 261 9.21 17.32 -11.48
N ASP A 262 9.56 17.83 -10.29
CA ASP A 262 10.66 17.37 -9.46
C ASP A 262 10.22 16.48 -8.28
N GLU A 263 8.92 16.25 -8.10
CA GLU A 263 8.41 15.52 -6.92
C GLU A 263 8.77 14.04 -6.92
N TYR A 264 9.18 13.48 -8.07
CA TYR A 264 9.71 12.12 -8.15
C TYR A 264 10.92 11.90 -7.23
N LYS A 265 11.65 12.97 -6.87
CA LYS A 265 12.79 12.92 -5.96
C LYS A 265 12.41 12.60 -4.52
N HIS A 266 11.16 12.84 -4.13
CA HIS A 266 10.68 12.73 -2.75
C HIS A 266 9.61 11.64 -2.58
N MET A 267 9.47 10.76 -3.57
CA MET A 267 8.51 9.67 -3.55
C MET A 267 9.14 8.35 -3.96
N LEU A 268 8.64 7.27 -3.37
CA LEU A 268 8.84 5.92 -3.89
C LEU A 268 7.56 5.12 -3.73
N CYS A 269 7.12 4.46 -4.80
CA CYS A 269 6.06 3.46 -4.68
C CYS A 269 6.64 2.09 -4.40
N VAL A 270 6.21 1.49 -3.29
CA VAL A 270 6.37 0.05 -3.02
C VAL A 270 5.01 -0.50 -2.65
N GLU A 271 4.45 -1.32 -3.53
CA GLU A 271 3.04 -1.72 -3.50
C GLU A 271 2.90 -3.18 -3.07
N ALA A 272 2.07 -3.48 -2.08
CA ALA A 272 1.65 -4.86 -1.83
C ALA A 272 0.58 -5.26 -2.87
N ALA A 273 0.85 -6.31 -3.65
CA ALA A 273 0.06 -6.58 -4.85
C ALA A 273 -0.22 -8.06 -5.12
N CYS A 274 -1.19 -8.31 -6.00
CA CYS A 274 -1.49 -9.57 -6.64
C CYS A 274 -1.77 -9.29 -8.12
N VAL A 275 -0.77 -9.56 -8.96
CA VAL A 275 -0.70 -9.10 -10.35
C VAL A 275 -0.47 -10.26 -11.32
N GLU A 276 0.56 -11.08 -11.10
CA GLU A 276 0.95 -12.14 -12.06
C GLU A 276 -0.16 -13.18 -12.22
N LYS A 277 -0.74 -13.61 -11.10
CA LYS A 277 -1.81 -14.59 -11.04
C LYS A 277 -3.06 -13.94 -10.48
N PRO A 278 -4.02 -13.54 -11.33
CA PRO A 278 -5.28 -12.96 -10.88
C PRO A 278 -6.05 -13.88 -9.93
N ILE A 279 -6.73 -13.27 -8.96
CA ILE A 279 -7.60 -13.96 -8.01
C ILE A 279 -8.93 -14.26 -8.69
N THR A 280 -9.42 -15.49 -8.56
CA THR A 280 -10.76 -15.87 -9.05
C THR A 280 -11.63 -16.28 -7.87
N LEU A 281 -12.82 -15.68 -7.78
CA LEU A 281 -13.81 -15.98 -6.73
C LEU A 281 -15.07 -16.55 -7.34
N LYS A 282 -15.46 -17.75 -6.89
CA LYS A 282 -16.80 -18.30 -7.14
C LYS A 282 -17.85 -17.54 -6.33
N PRO A 283 -19.14 -17.62 -6.70
CA PRO A 283 -20.21 -17.01 -5.91
C PRO A 283 -20.14 -17.41 -4.44
N GLY A 284 -20.20 -16.42 -3.55
CA GLY A 284 -20.12 -16.60 -2.10
C GLY A 284 -18.71 -16.65 -1.52
N GLU A 285 -17.68 -16.94 -2.33
CA GLU A 285 -16.28 -16.92 -1.88
C GLU A 285 -15.80 -15.50 -1.60
N GLU A 286 -14.85 -15.39 -0.66
CA GLU A 286 -14.23 -14.15 -0.24
C GLU A 286 -12.71 -14.28 -0.29
N TRP A 287 -12.04 -13.27 -0.83
CA TRP A 287 -10.59 -13.11 -0.75
C TRP A 287 -10.23 -12.06 0.30
N ARG A 288 -9.09 -12.24 0.97
CA ARG A 288 -8.51 -11.29 1.92
C ARG A 288 -7.07 -10.92 1.52
N GLY A 289 -6.77 -9.63 1.51
CA GLY A 289 -5.41 -9.11 1.38
C GLY A 289 -5.12 -8.03 2.43
N ARG A 290 -3.94 -8.09 3.03
CA ARG A 290 -3.52 -7.19 4.12
C ARG A 290 -2.17 -6.57 3.80
N GLN A 291 -2.06 -5.27 4.09
CA GLN A 291 -0.80 -4.54 4.17
C GLN A 291 -0.68 -3.93 5.57
N GLU A 292 0.52 -3.97 6.14
CA GLU A 292 0.89 -3.30 7.38
C GLU A 292 2.17 -2.52 7.13
N LEU A 293 2.16 -1.25 7.52
CA LEU A 293 3.26 -0.32 7.34
C LEU A 293 3.75 0.15 8.70
N SER A 294 5.06 0.16 8.90
CA SER A 294 5.69 0.82 10.04
C SER A 294 6.89 1.65 9.59
N ALA A 295 7.20 2.70 10.34
CA ALA A 295 8.41 3.49 10.16
C ALA A 295 9.25 3.33 11.43
N VAL A 296 10.44 2.73 11.29
CA VAL A 296 11.35 2.46 12.39
C VAL A 296 12.67 3.17 12.16
N PRO A 297 13.42 3.53 13.22
CA PRO A 297 14.81 3.97 13.05
C PRO A 297 15.61 2.90 12.32
N SER A 298 16.38 3.29 11.30
CA SER A 298 17.36 2.40 10.71
C SER A 298 18.45 2.15 11.73
N SER A 299 18.52 0.94 12.28
CA SER A 299 19.76 0.48 12.87
C SER A 299 20.81 0.46 11.76
N TYR A 300 21.91 1.19 11.94
CA TYR A 300 23.08 1.11 11.06
C TYR A 300 23.52 -0.36 11.00
N CYS A 301 23.19 -1.07 9.92
CA CYS A 301 23.67 -2.43 9.66
C CYS A 301 24.50 -2.44 8.38
N SER A 302 25.51 -1.57 8.31
CA SER A 302 26.72 -1.90 7.56
C SER A 302 27.56 -2.87 8.41
N GLY A 303 27.23 -4.17 8.37
CA GLY A 303 28.17 -5.24 8.73
C GLY A 303 28.42 -5.57 10.21
N GLN A 304 27.39 -5.74 11.05
CA GLN A 304 27.55 -6.47 12.31
C GLN A 304 26.78 -7.79 12.29
N LEU A 305 27.41 -8.82 11.73
CA LEU A 305 27.34 -10.14 12.35
C LEU A 305 28.10 -10.03 13.67
N ASN A 306 27.40 -10.17 14.80
CA ASN A 306 28.06 -10.39 16.08
C ASN A 306 28.94 -11.65 15.97
N PRO A 307 30.27 -11.58 16.15
CA PRO A 307 31.11 -12.79 16.13
C PRO A 307 31.00 -13.63 17.42
N GLU A 308 30.24 -13.19 18.42
CA GLU A 308 30.25 -13.82 19.75
C GLU A 308 29.26 -14.97 19.95
N SER A 309 28.56 -15.44 18.90
CA SER A 309 27.72 -16.65 19.00
C SER A 309 28.28 -17.89 18.28
N ALA A 310 29.57 -17.88 17.89
CA ALA A 310 30.22 -19.01 17.20
C ALA A 310 31.46 -19.54 17.95
N ILE A 311 31.47 -19.48 19.28
CA ILE A 311 32.46 -20.20 20.11
C ILE A 311 31.70 -20.91 21.23
N LEU A 312 31.14 -22.08 20.92
CA LEU A 312 30.77 -23.11 21.90
C LEU A 312 30.47 -24.42 21.16
N SER A 313 31.40 -24.86 20.30
CA SER A 313 31.40 -26.21 19.75
C SER A 313 32.79 -26.59 19.23
N GLU A 314 33.73 -26.78 20.13
CA GLU A 314 34.92 -27.64 19.91
C GLU A 314 35.71 -27.68 21.22
N ASP A 315 35.52 -28.76 21.99
CA ASP A 315 36.61 -29.44 22.74
C ASP A 315 36.01 -30.50 23.67
N ILE A 316 35.73 -31.69 23.14
CA ILE A 316 35.97 -32.96 23.84
C ILE A 316 36.49 -33.96 22.79
N GLY A 317 37.81 -33.95 22.58
CA GLY A 317 38.56 -35.06 22.00
C GLY A 317 38.92 -36.10 23.08
N PRO A 318 39.28 -37.33 22.69
CA PRO A 318 39.16 -38.52 23.54
C PRO A 318 40.38 -38.74 24.45
N ALA A 319 40.13 -39.31 25.63
CA ALA A 319 41.08 -40.09 26.42
C ALA A 319 40.33 -41.21 27.14
#